data_AF-A0A6P6PKL1-F1
#
_entry.id   AF-A0A6P6PKL1-F1
#
_cell.length_a   1.000
_cell.length_b   1.000
_cell.length_c   1.000
_cell.angle_alpha   90.00
_cell.angle_beta   90.00
_cell.angle_gamma   90.00
#
_symmetry.space_group_name_H-M   'P 1'
#
loop_
_entity.id
_entity.type
_entity.pdbx_description
1 polymer ?
#
loop_
_entity_poly.entity_id
_entity_poly.type
_entity_poly.pdbx_seq_one_letter_code
_entity_poly.pdbx_strand_id
1 'polypeptide(L)'
;MKHLVPLESEITQEIIRYNVDPNLAKYEDGDDIVKWWAHVMSLGKYPALSQVIRRALSIFHGPLVESSFSLMGDVIDAKRSSMKISTFDAVQTVKYVLRSRGKTGISMFKRADIDKTLCQNIRVAGRRDKTDREKRMEAKQKRQVEYGCSATCESAEKAKTTALAEERQTRLKHVDKKINAARRKALDTLQEVARKKRKLE
;
A
#
# COMPACT_ATOMS: atom_id res chain seq x y z
N MET A 1 -24.06 -11.00 32.13
CA MET A 1 -23.24 -10.45 31.03
C MET A 1 -22.11 -9.66 31.65
N LYS A 2 -20.84 -10.00 31.40
CA LYS A 2 -19.71 -9.18 31.87
C LYS A 2 -19.74 -7.88 31.05
N HIS A 3 -19.79 -6.72 31.71
CA HIS A 3 -19.77 -5.43 31.03
C HIS A 3 -18.58 -5.36 30.06
N LEU A 4 -18.83 -5.03 28.80
CA LEU A 4 -17.80 -4.92 27.74
C LEU A 4 -16.96 -3.64 27.85
N VAL A 5 -17.36 -2.74 28.74
CA VAL A 5 -16.70 -1.47 29.07
C VAL A 5 -16.73 -1.37 30.60
N PRO A 6 -15.58 -1.26 31.27
CA PRO A 6 -15.55 -1.03 32.72
C PRO A 6 -16.32 0.24 33.08
N LEU A 7 -16.97 0.27 34.26
CA LEU A 7 -17.62 1.51 34.69
C LEU A 7 -16.55 2.60 34.88
N GLU A 8 -16.86 3.84 34.48
CA GLU A 8 -15.91 4.95 34.60
C GLU A 8 -15.38 5.11 36.04
N SER A 9 -16.24 4.88 37.03
CA SER A 9 -15.87 4.92 38.46
C SER A 9 -14.78 3.92 38.85
N GLU A 10 -14.77 2.73 38.25
CA GLU A 10 -13.77 1.68 38.50
C GLU A 10 -12.42 2.09 37.90
N ILE A 11 -12.45 2.73 36.72
CA ILE A 11 -11.25 3.23 36.04
C ILE A 11 -10.61 4.36 36.86
N THR A 12 -11.37 5.35 37.34
CA THR A 12 -10.81 6.46 38.12
C THR A 12 -10.17 5.98 39.42
N GLN A 13 -10.80 5.02 40.10
CA GLN A 13 -10.24 4.43 41.32
C GLN A 13 -8.94 3.65 41.05
N GLU A 14 -8.89 2.89 39.95
CA GLU A 14 -7.68 2.18 39.55
C GLU A 14 -6.55 3.13 39.12
N ILE A 15 -6.85 4.25 38.45
CA ILE A 15 -5.86 5.28 38.10
C ILE A 15 -5.24 5.89 39.35
N ILE A 16 -6.05 6.21 40.35
CA ILE A 16 -5.54 6.75 41.63
C ILE A 16 -4.61 5.73 42.28
N ARG A 17 -5.02 4.45 42.35
CA ARG A 17 -4.20 3.36 42.90
C ARG A 17 -2.89 3.17 42.15
N TYR A 18 -2.94 3.19 40.82
CA TYR A 18 -1.77 3.10 39.96
C TYR A 18 -0.77 4.24 40.22
N ASN A 19 -1.24 5.48 40.38
CA ASN A 19 -0.37 6.64 40.61
C ASN A 19 0.30 6.66 41.98
N VAL A 20 -0.26 5.96 42.97
CA VAL A 20 0.29 5.90 44.33
C VAL A 20 0.99 4.58 44.66
N ASP A 21 1.03 3.59 43.75
CA ASP A 21 1.61 2.26 44.01
C ASP A 21 3.16 2.34 44.09
N PRO A 22 3.76 2.18 45.28
CA PRO A 22 5.21 2.22 45.43
C PRO A 22 5.89 0.93 44.94
N ASN A 23 5.12 -0.15 44.72
CA ASN A 23 5.64 -1.45 44.29
C ASN A 23 5.60 -1.64 42.77
N LEU A 24 5.22 -0.61 42.02
CA LEU A 24 5.24 -0.64 40.57
C LEU A 24 6.60 -0.13 40.06
N ALA A 25 7.25 -0.91 39.20
CA ALA A 25 8.46 -0.47 38.53
C ALA A 25 8.16 0.81 37.74
N LYS A 26 8.97 1.86 37.92
CA LYS A 26 8.82 3.09 37.15
C LYS A 26 9.12 2.79 35.69
N TYR A 27 8.34 3.39 34.80
CA TYR A 27 8.67 3.41 33.38
C TYR A 27 9.90 4.30 33.17
N GLU A 28 10.95 3.76 32.55
CA GLU A 28 12.12 4.53 32.14
C GLU A 28 11.97 4.98 30.69
N ASP A 29 12.39 6.22 30.42
CA ASP A 29 12.25 6.82 29.09
C ASP A 29 13.22 6.14 28.12
N GLY A 30 12.69 5.29 27.24
CA GLY A 30 13.46 4.41 26.35
C GLY A 30 12.96 2.96 26.33
N ASP A 31 12.16 2.56 27.32
CA ASP A 31 11.56 1.23 27.35
C ASP A 31 10.41 1.06 26.35
N ASP A 32 10.18 -0.17 25.90
CA ASP A 32 9.04 -0.50 25.06
C ASP A 32 7.75 -0.43 25.89
N ILE A 33 6.98 0.64 25.69
CA ILE A 33 5.71 0.91 26.38
C ILE A 33 4.72 -0.26 26.32
N VAL A 34 4.74 -1.06 25.25
CA VAL A 34 3.86 -2.23 25.10
C VAL A 34 4.33 -3.36 26.00
N LYS A 35 5.64 -3.62 26.08
CA LYS A 35 6.21 -4.62 27.00
C LYS A 35 6.04 -4.21 28.45
N TRP A 36 6.22 -2.92 28.75
CA TRP A 36 6.04 -2.39 30.08
C TRP A 36 4.58 -2.56 30.56
N TRP A 37 3.60 -2.15 29.75
CA TRP A 37 2.20 -2.39 30.07
C TRP A 37 1.82 -3.87 30.10
N ALA A 38 2.46 -4.73 29.29
CA ALA A 38 2.26 -6.18 29.39
C ALA A 38 2.70 -6.72 30.77
N HIS A 39 3.80 -6.21 31.33
CA HIS A 39 4.22 -6.54 32.69
C HIS A 39 3.21 -6.04 33.73
N VAL A 40 2.75 -4.79 33.64
CA VAL A 40 1.73 -4.23 34.55
C VAL A 40 0.41 -5.03 34.50
N MET A 41 -0.01 -5.46 33.30
CA MET A 41 -1.18 -6.32 33.11
C MET A 41 -0.99 -7.71 33.73
N SER A 42 0.23 -8.26 33.71
CA SER A 42 0.52 -9.59 34.26
C SER A 42 0.39 -9.64 35.79
N LEU A 43 0.55 -8.50 36.47
CA LEU A 43 0.37 -8.38 37.92
C LEU A 43 -1.11 -8.49 38.34
N GLY A 44 -2.05 -8.33 37.41
CA GLY A 44 -3.50 -8.48 37.67
C GLY A 44 -4.12 -7.42 38.60
N LYS A 45 -3.35 -6.40 39.01
CA LYS A 45 -3.78 -5.37 39.98
C LYS A 45 -4.80 -4.36 39.44
N TYR A 46 -4.83 -4.14 38.12
CA TYR A 46 -5.59 -3.05 37.49
C TYR A 46 -6.42 -3.55 36.29
N PRO A 47 -7.45 -4.39 36.49
CA PRO A 47 -8.19 -5.02 35.39
C PRO A 47 -8.95 -4.02 34.50
N ALA A 48 -9.58 -2.98 35.05
CA ALA A 48 -10.33 -1.99 34.28
C ALA A 48 -9.39 -1.09 33.47
N LEU A 49 -8.35 -0.57 34.10
CA LEU A 49 -7.33 0.28 33.47
C LEU A 49 -6.56 -0.49 32.40
N SER A 50 -6.20 -1.75 32.67
CA SER A 50 -5.53 -2.63 31.69
C SER A 50 -6.37 -2.83 30.43
N GLN A 51 -7.69 -2.89 30.54
CA GLN A 51 -8.57 -3.06 29.38
C GLN A 51 -8.60 -1.80 28.50
N VAL A 52 -8.66 -0.61 29.12
CA VAL A 52 -8.62 0.67 28.41
C VAL A 52 -7.29 0.84 27.70
N ILE A 53 -6.19 0.56 28.38
CA ILE A 53 -4.84 0.74 27.83
C ILE A 53 -4.54 -0.27 26.74
N ARG A 54 -5.00 -1.52 26.87
CA ARG A 54 -4.92 -2.50 25.80
C ARG A 54 -5.61 -2.00 24.52
N ARG A 55 -6.74 -1.32 24.65
CA ARG A 55 -7.44 -0.70 23.52
C ARG A 55 -6.67 0.51 22.99
N ALA A 56 -6.23 1.40 23.85
CA ALA A 56 -5.47 2.60 23.46
C ALA A 56 -4.17 2.24 22.71
N LEU A 57 -3.40 1.28 23.23
CA LEU A 57 -2.16 0.78 22.59
C LEU A 57 -2.43 -0.10 21.36
N SER A 58 -3.64 -0.62 21.18
CA SER A 58 -4.02 -1.35 19.96
C SER A 58 -4.40 -0.42 18.80
N ILE A 59 -4.74 0.83 19.08
CA ILE A 59 -5.02 1.84 18.07
C ILE A 59 -3.67 2.28 17.49
N PHE A 60 -3.32 1.66 16.36
CA PHE A 60 -2.09 1.86 15.61
C PHE A 60 -1.64 3.34 15.58
N HIS A 61 -0.50 3.61 16.22
CA HIS A 61 0.22 4.88 16.09
C HIS A 61 1.57 4.62 15.40
N GLY A 62 1.58 4.59 14.06
CA GLY A 62 2.83 4.53 13.29
C GLY A 62 2.71 4.44 11.75
N PRO A 63 3.81 4.66 11.00
CA PRO A 63 3.85 4.86 9.54
C PRO A 63 3.49 3.63 8.67
N LEU A 64 2.96 2.57 9.26
CA LEU A 64 2.68 1.29 8.59
C LEU A 64 1.53 1.36 7.58
N VAL A 65 0.69 2.39 7.67
CA VAL A 65 -0.40 2.65 6.74
C VAL A 65 0.11 3.42 5.51
N GLU A 66 1.01 4.38 5.72
CA GLU A 66 1.58 5.23 4.65
C GLU A 66 2.48 4.43 3.68
N SER A 67 3.25 3.48 4.21
CA SER A 67 4.02 2.52 3.41
C SER A 67 3.15 1.72 2.43
N SER A 68 1.91 1.39 2.79
CA SER A 68 1.01 0.63 1.91
C SER A 68 0.34 1.49 0.85
N PHE A 69 0.19 2.80 1.10
CA PHE A 69 -0.22 3.75 0.08
C PHE A 69 0.91 4.06 -0.92
N SER A 70 2.17 4.10 -0.48
CA SER A 70 3.32 4.21 -1.39
C SER A 70 3.41 3.00 -2.34
N LEU A 71 3.21 1.79 -1.81
CA LEU A 71 3.07 0.56 -2.61
C LEU A 71 1.88 0.58 -3.58
N MET A 72 0.81 1.33 -3.28
CA MET A 72 -0.33 1.48 -4.18
C MET A 72 0.07 2.27 -5.44
N GLY A 73 0.98 3.25 -5.32
CA GLY A 73 1.58 3.95 -6.46
C GLY A 73 2.33 2.98 -7.38
N ASP A 74 3.19 2.13 -6.81
CA ASP A 74 3.99 1.14 -7.56
C ASP A 74 3.15 0.03 -8.21
N VAL A 75 2.00 -0.33 -7.62
CA VAL A 75 1.09 -1.36 -8.14
C VAL A 75 0.15 -0.81 -9.23
N ILE A 76 -0.15 0.49 -9.21
CA ILE A 76 -1.00 1.16 -10.20
C ILE A 76 -0.19 1.67 -11.41
N ASP A 77 1.14 1.71 -11.30
CA ASP A 77 1.99 2.27 -12.35
C ASP A 77 1.90 1.50 -13.68
N ALA A 78 1.90 2.26 -14.79
CA ALA A 78 1.38 1.87 -16.11
C ALA A 78 2.03 0.64 -16.79
N LYS A 79 3.04 0.02 -16.15
CA LYS A 79 3.81 -1.11 -16.66
C LYS A 79 3.41 -2.47 -16.07
N ARG A 80 2.62 -2.53 -14.99
CA ARG A 80 2.13 -3.79 -14.41
C ARG A 80 0.61 -3.80 -14.33
N SER A 81 0.04 -4.97 -14.62
CA SER A 81 -1.39 -5.22 -14.72
C SER A 81 -2.14 -4.60 -13.54
N SER A 82 -3.03 -3.66 -13.85
CA SER A 82 -4.08 -3.14 -12.98
C SER A 82 -4.65 -4.28 -12.11
N MET A 83 -4.22 -4.34 -10.85
CA MET A 83 -4.77 -5.28 -9.90
C MET A 83 -6.11 -4.72 -9.45
N LYS A 84 -7.19 -5.50 -9.54
CA LYS A 84 -8.49 -5.08 -9.02
C LYS A 84 -8.35 -4.75 -7.53
N ILE A 85 -9.04 -3.70 -7.08
CA ILE A 85 -9.01 -3.23 -5.69
C ILE A 85 -9.28 -4.37 -4.69
N SER A 86 -10.19 -5.29 -5.03
CA SER A 86 -10.49 -6.47 -4.20
C SER A 86 -9.32 -7.46 -4.07
N THR A 87 -8.51 -7.62 -5.12
CA THR A 87 -7.32 -8.49 -5.09
C THR A 87 -6.19 -7.84 -4.31
N PHE A 88 -6.07 -6.50 -4.41
CA PHE A 88 -5.12 -5.74 -3.60
C PHE A 88 -5.45 -5.84 -2.11
N ASP A 89 -6.72 -5.62 -1.74
CA ASP A 89 -7.19 -5.70 -0.37
C ASP A 89 -6.86 -7.06 0.25
N ALA A 90 -7.23 -8.14 -0.45
CA ALA A 90 -6.90 -9.50 -0.03
C ALA A 90 -5.39 -9.73 0.17
N VAL A 91 -4.55 -9.26 -0.75
CA VAL A 91 -3.08 -9.40 -0.65
C VAL A 91 -2.53 -8.60 0.53
N GLN A 92 -3.02 -7.37 0.75
CA GLN A 92 -2.62 -6.57 1.89
C GLN A 92 -3.04 -7.24 3.20
N THR A 93 -4.30 -7.66 3.34
CA THR A 93 -4.77 -8.36 4.55
C THR A 93 -3.87 -9.55 4.87
N VAL A 94 -3.58 -10.41 3.88
CA VAL A 94 -2.69 -11.56 4.08
C VAL A 94 -1.27 -11.13 4.47
N LYS A 95 -0.71 -10.12 3.81
CA LYS A 95 0.63 -9.58 4.12
C LYS A 95 0.71 -9.03 5.54
N TYR A 96 -0.29 -8.27 5.96
CA TYR A 96 -0.34 -7.69 7.31
C TYR A 96 -0.53 -8.76 8.38
N VAL A 97 -1.39 -9.76 8.14
CA VAL A 97 -1.59 -10.90 9.04
C VAL A 97 -0.31 -11.73 9.17
N LEU A 98 0.43 -11.92 8.08
CA LEU A 98 1.73 -12.60 8.11
C LEU A 98 2.76 -11.79 8.91
N ARG A 99 2.85 -10.49 8.64
CA ARG A 99 3.80 -9.58 9.31
C ARG A 99 3.53 -9.45 10.81
N SER A 100 2.25 -9.33 11.23
CA SER A 100 1.88 -9.27 12.64
C SER A 100 2.22 -10.55 13.41
N ARG A 101 2.25 -11.69 12.71
CA ARG A 101 2.65 -12.98 13.28
C ARG A 101 4.16 -13.22 13.22
N GLY A 102 4.95 -12.29 12.68
CA GLY A 102 6.39 -12.47 12.45
C GLY A 102 6.70 -13.62 11.49
N LYS A 103 5.73 -14.05 10.68
CA LYS A 103 5.86 -15.18 9.75
C LYS A 103 5.97 -14.67 8.33
N THR A 104 6.88 -15.23 7.56
CA THR A 104 6.87 -15.06 6.10
C THR A 104 5.92 -16.08 5.48
N GLY A 105 5.36 -15.78 4.30
CA GLY A 105 4.54 -16.75 3.56
C GLY A 105 5.29 -18.09 3.37
N ILE A 106 6.60 -18.03 3.14
CA ILE A 106 7.47 -19.20 3.02
C ILE A 106 7.55 -20.01 4.33
N SER A 107 7.57 -19.35 5.49
CA SER A 107 7.58 -20.02 6.80
C SER A 107 6.24 -20.67 7.17
N MET A 108 5.11 -20.19 6.62
CA MET A 108 3.81 -20.85 6.77
C MET A 108 3.71 -22.09 5.89
N PHE A 109 4.33 -22.08 4.72
CA PHE A 109 4.40 -23.23 3.82
C PHE A 109 5.71 -24.01 4.00
N LYS A 110 6.06 -24.37 5.25
CA LYS A 110 7.10 -25.39 5.47
C LYS A 110 6.67 -26.65 4.71
N ARG A 111 7.54 -27.13 3.81
CA ARG A 111 7.26 -28.25 2.89
C ARG A 111 6.79 -29.55 3.56
N ALA A 112 6.97 -29.69 4.87
CA ALA A 112 6.53 -30.85 5.65
C ALA A 112 5.00 -30.93 5.81
N ASP A 113 4.30 -29.80 5.94
CA ASP A 113 2.84 -29.76 6.20
C ASP A 113 2.01 -29.51 4.93
N ILE A 114 2.66 -29.58 3.76
CA ILE A 114 1.97 -29.39 2.47
C ILE A 114 1.37 -30.73 2.05
N ASP A 115 0.05 -30.84 2.13
CA ASP A 115 -0.69 -31.97 1.59
C ASP A 115 -0.41 -32.12 0.09
N LYS A 116 0.31 -33.18 -0.26
CA LYS A 116 0.69 -33.52 -1.65
C LYS A 116 -0.54 -33.61 -2.55
N THR A 117 -1.67 -34.05 -2.00
CA THR A 117 -2.94 -34.20 -2.69
C THR A 117 -3.53 -32.84 -3.06
N LEU A 118 -3.52 -31.90 -2.11
CA LEU A 118 -3.93 -30.51 -2.35
C LEU A 118 -3.07 -29.84 -3.42
N CYS A 119 -1.74 -30.02 -3.37
CA CYS A 119 -0.84 -29.50 -4.39
C CYS A 119 -1.13 -30.07 -5.78
N GLN A 120 -1.42 -31.37 -5.87
CA GLN A 120 -1.78 -32.01 -7.12
C GLN A 120 -3.11 -31.47 -7.66
N ASN A 121 -4.10 -31.30 -6.79
CA ASN A 121 -5.41 -30.74 -7.13
C ASN A 121 -5.30 -29.30 -7.64
N ILE A 122 -4.52 -28.44 -6.99
CA ILE A 122 -4.27 -27.07 -7.44
C ILE A 122 -3.57 -27.07 -8.81
N ARG A 123 -2.57 -27.94 -9.01
CA ARG A 123 -1.87 -28.06 -10.31
C ARG A 123 -2.80 -28.53 -11.42
N VAL A 124 -3.67 -29.49 -11.14
CA VAL A 124 -4.64 -30.01 -12.11
C VAL A 124 -5.73 -28.97 -12.38
N ALA A 125 -6.25 -28.29 -11.36
CA ALA A 125 -7.21 -27.21 -11.50
C ALA A 125 -6.65 -26.05 -12.33
N GLY A 126 -5.40 -25.64 -12.09
CA GLY A 126 -4.74 -24.62 -12.89
C GLY A 126 -4.54 -25.03 -14.35
N ARG A 127 -4.23 -26.31 -14.62
CA ARG A 127 -4.18 -26.82 -16.00
C ARG A 127 -5.57 -26.79 -16.66
N ARG A 128 -6.61 -27.24 -15.96
CA ARG A 128 -7.99 -27.20 -16.46
C ARG A 128 -8.45 -25.77 -16.74
N ASP A 129 -8.22 -24.84 -15.81
CA ASP A 129 -8.60 -23.44 -15.97
C ASP A 129 -7.89 -22.80 -17.17
N LYS A 130 -6.60 -23.12 -17.39
CA LYS A 130 -5.87 -22.68 -18.58
C LYS A 130 -6.53 -23.21 -19.86
N THR A 131 -6.80 -24.52 -19.93
CA THR A 131 -7.46 -25.14 -21.08
C THR A 131 -8.88 -24.59 -21.30
N ASP A 132 -9.64 -24.36 -20.24
CA ASP A 132 -10.99 -23.78 -20.32
C ASP A 132 -10.96 -22.33 -20.77
N ARG A 133 -9.94 -21.57 -20.34
CA ARG A 133 -9.72 -20.20 -20.80
C ARG A 133 -9.35 -20.17 -22.28
N GLU A 134 -8.49 -21.08 -22.75
CA GLU A 134 -8.17 -21.24 -24.17
C GLU A 134 -9.42 -21.60 -24.98
N LYS A 135 -10.22 -22.58 -24.55
CA LYS A 135 -11.50 -22.92 -25.18
C LYS A 135 -12.49 -21.76 -25.20
N ARG A 136 -12.56 -20.96 -24.13
CA ARG A 136 -13.41 -19.75 -24.09
C ARG A 136 -12.91 -18.68 -25.07
N MET A 137 -11.60 -18.54 -25.25
CA MET A 137 -11.01 -17.61 -26.22
C MET A 137 -11.28 -18.09 -27.65
N GLU A 138 -11.10 -19.38 -27.93
CA GLU A 138 -11.44 -19.99 -29.23
C GLU A 138 -12.93 -19.88 -29.54
N ALA A 139 -13.81 -20.13 -28.57
CA ALA A 139 -15.25 -19.97 -28.73
C ALA A 139 -15.63 -18.50 -28.97
N LYS A 140 -14.96 -17.56 -28.32
CA LYS A 140 -15.12 -16.12 -28.60
C LYS A 140 -14.66 -15.77 -30.02
N GLN A 141 -13.51 -16.28 -30.46
CA GLN A 141 -13.01 -16.06 -31.82
C GLN A 141 -13.94 -16.67 -32.88
N LYS A 142 -14.43 -17.90 -32.67
CA LYS A 142 -15.40 -18.53 -33.57
C LYS A 142 -16.70 -17.73 -33.66
N ARG A 143 -17.24 -17.27 -32.52
CA ARG A 143 -18.42 -16.38 -32.50
C ARG A 143 -18.12 -15.05 -33.22
N GLN A 144 -16.94 -14.47 -33.04
CA GLN A 144 -16.58 -13.22 -33.73
C GLN A 144 -16.53 -13.39 -35.25
N VAL A 145 -16.02 -14.52 -35.74
CA VAL A 145 -16.02 -14.86 -37.17
C VAL A 145 -17.43 -15.14 -37.68
N GLU A 146 -18.23 -15.90 -36.91
CA GLU A 146 -19.62 -16.26 -37.27
C GLU A 146 -20.56 -15.05 -37.36
N TYR A 147 -20.44 -14.09 -36.44
CA TYR A 147 -21.25 -12.87 -36.43
C TYR A 147 -20.57 -11.68 -37.13
N GLY A 148 -19.44 -11.89 -37.82
CA GLY A 148 -18.70 -10.83 -38.53
C GLY A 148 -18.19 -9.69 -37.65
N CYS A 149 -18.13 -9.89 -36.33
CA CYS A 149 -17.81 -8.86 -35.36
C CYS A 149 -16.31 -8.92 -35.04
N SER A 150 -15.48 -8.13 -35.74
CA SER A 150 -14.08 -7.92 -35.37
C SER A 150 -14.02 -7.31 -33.96
N ALA A 151 -13.50 -8.05 -32.97
CA ALA A 151 -13.31 -7.52 -31.62
C ALA A 151 -12.08 -6.62 -31.47
N THR A 152 -11.50 -6.18 -32.57
CA THR A 152 -10.59 -5.04 -32.60
C THR A 152 -11.17 -4.07 -33.59
N CYS A 153 -11.89 -3.07 -33.09
CA CYS A 153 -11.98 -1.81 -33.81
C CYS A 153 -10.54 -1.31 -33.94
N GLU A 154 -9.83 -1.67 -35.01
CA GLU A 154 -8.47 -1.16 -35.29
C GLU A 154 -8.45 0.36 -35.17
N SER A 155 -9.58 1.01 -35.46
CA SER A 155 -9.83 2.43 -35.25
C SER A 155 -9.63 2.88 -33.79
N ALA A 156 -10.07 2.11 -32.79
CA ALA A 156 -9.97 2.49 -31.37
C ALA A 156 -8.55 2.30 -30.80
N GLU A 157 -7.80 1.28 -31.25
CA GLU A 157 -6.38 1.15 -30.90
C GLU A 157 -5.51 2.14 -31.64
N LYS A 158 -5.74 2.37 -32.95
CA LYS A 158 -5.06 3.41 -33.73
C LYS A 158 -5.33 4.81 -33.15
N ALA A 159 -6.56 5.11 -32.72
CA ALA A 159 -6.88 6.39 -32.09
C ALA A 159 -6.17 6.61 -30.74
N LYS A 160 -5.97 5.55 -29.95
CA LYS A 160 -5.23 5.64 -28.68
C LYS A 160 -3.73 5.84 -28.92
N THR A 161 -3.16 5.16 -29.92
CA THR A 161 -1.73 5.32 -30.23
C THR A 161 -1.43 6.67 -30.87
N THR A 162 -2.32 7.21 -31.72
CA THR A 162 -2.18 8.56 -32.28
C THR A 162 -2.34 9.64 -31.22
N ALA A 163 -3.34 9.53 -30.33
CA ALA A 163 -3.53 10.49 -29.23
C ALA A 163 -2.33 10.53 -28.29
N LEU A 164 -1.74 9.38 -27.95
CA LEU A 164 -0.54 9.30 -27.12
C LEU A 164 0.70 9.92 -27.81
N ALA A 165 0.84 9.73 -29.13
CA ALA A 165 1.91 10.32 -29.91
C ALA A 165 1.80 11.85 -30.01
N GLU A 166 0.58 12.36 -30.20
CA GLU A 166 0.27 13.80 -30.23
C GLU A 166 0.52 14.46 -28.85
N GLU A 167 0.13 13.80 -27.75
CA GLU A 167 0.41 14.28 -26.40
C GLU A 167 1.93 14.34 -26.12
N ARG A 168 2.68 13.32 -26.56
CA ARG A 168 4.14 13.31 -26.42
C ARG A 168 4.79 14.44 -27.21
N GLN A 169 4.31 14.70 -28.42
CA GLN A 169 4.85 15.76 -29.28
C GLN A 169 4.52 17.16 -28.77
N THR A 170 3.32 17.37 -28.21
CA THR A 170 2.96 18.64 -27.57
C THR A 170 3.78 18.91 -26.31
N ARG A 171 4.07 17.88 -25.49
CA ARG A 171 4.97 17.99 -24.34
C ARG A 171 6.39 18.39 -24.74
N LEU A 172 6.94 17.78 -25.79
CA LEU A 172 8.28 18.13 -26.29
C LEU A 172 8.34 19.59 -26.78
N LYS A 173 7.35 20.04 -27.56
CA LYS A 173 7.24 21.45 -27.99
C LYS A 173 7.15 22.42 -26.82
N HIS A 174 6.45 22.04 -25.74
CA HIS A 174 6.34 22.88 -24.55
C HIS A 174 7.68 23.00 -23.80
N VAL A 175 8.44 21.90 -23.71
CA VAL A 175 9.79 21.89 -23.11
C VAL A 175 10.75 22.76 -23.93
N ASP A 176 10.76 22.62 -25.26
CA ASP A 176 11.61 23.43 -26.13
C ASP A 176 11.29 24.92 -26.03
N LYS A 177 10.00 25.27 -25.94
CA LYS A 177 9.56 26.65 -25.72
C LYS A 177 10.07 27.21 -24.40
N LYS A 178 10.07 26.42 -23.32
CA LYS A 178 10.62 26.82 -22.01
C LYS A 178 12.14 27.00 -22.07
N ILE A 179 12.85 26.07 -22.70
CA ILE A 179 14.32 26.16 -22.86
C ILE A 179 14.70 27.41 -23.66
N ASN A 180 14.02 27.68 -24.77
CA ASN A 180 14.29 28.85 -25.60
C ASN A 180 13.94 30.17 -24.89
N ALA A 181 12.87 30.21 -24.10
CA ALA A 181 12.54 31.36 -23.27
C ALA A 181 13.60 31.62 -22.19
N ALA A 182 14.12 30.57 -21.55
CA ALA A 182 15.21 30.69 -20.57
C ALA A 182 16.51 31.21 -21.22
N ARG A 183 16.85 30.71 -22.42
CA ARG A 183 18.02 31.20 -23.19
C ARG A 183 17.91 32.68 -23.55
N ARG A 184 16.73 33.15 -23.97
CA ARG A 184 16.50 34.58 -24.26
C ARG A 184 16.68 35.45 -23.01
N LYS A 185 16.09 35.06 -21.88
CA LYS A 185 16.29 35.77 -20.61
C LYS A 185 17.76 35.82 -20.19
N ALA A 186 18.49 34.71 -20.34
CA ALA A 186 19.92 34.67 -20.04
C ALA A 186 20.72 35.64 -20.94
N LEU A 187 20.42 35.68 -22.23
CA LEU A 187 21.04 36.63 -23.17
C LEU A 187 20.74 38.09 -22.81
N ASP A 188 19.50 38.42 -22.47
CA ASP A 188 19.11 39.76 -22.05
C ASP A 188 19.85 40.17 -20.77
N THR A 189 19.96 39.28 -19.79
CA THR A 189 20.71 39.56 -18.55
C THR A 189 22.21 39.78 -18.81
N LEU A 190 22.82 39.01 -19.72
CA LEU A 190 24.22 39.19 -20.09
C LEU A 190 24.43 40.53 -20.82
N GLN A 191 23.50 40.93 -21.68
CA GLN A 191 23.55 42.23 -22.36
C GLN A 191 23.37 43.39 -21.38
N GLU A 192 22.49 43.28 -20.39
CA GLU A 192 22.35 44.29 -19.33
C GLU A 192 23.61 44.42 -18.47
N VAL A 193 24.22 43.30 -18.08
CA VAL A 193 25.49 43.30 -17.33
C VAL A 193 26.61 43.94 -18.15
N ALA A 194 26.72 43.61 -19.44
CA ALA A 194 27.71 44.21 -20.34
C ALA A 194 27.48 45.72 -20.58
N ARG A 195 26.21 46.16 -20.61
CA ARG A 195 25.87 47.59 -20.69
C ARG A 195 26.19 48.34 -19.40
N LYS A 196 25.95 47.73 -18.23
CA LYS A 196 26.29 48.31 -16.93
C LYS A 196 27.80 48.43 -16.73
N LYS A 197 28.58 47.42 -17.11
CA LYS A 197 30.05 47.48 -17.08
C LYS A 197 30.62 48.63 -17.93
N ARG A 198 30.12 48.80 -19.16
CA ARG A 198 30.53 49.91 -20.05
C ARG A 198 30.14 51.31 -19.59
N LYS A 199 29.26 51.45 -18.60
CA LYS A 199 28.88 52.75 -18.01
C LYS A 199 29.69 53.10 -16.75
N LEU A 200 30.49 52.16 -16.26
CA LEU A 200 31.33 52.29 -15.06
C LEU A 200 32.83 52.48 -15.40
N GLU A 201 33.17 52.42 -16.69
CA GLU A 201 34.45 52.85 -17.29
C GLU A 201 34.28 54.25 -17.87
#